data_AF-A0A7W8RP47-F1
#
_entry.id   AF-A0A7W8RP47-F1
#
_cell.length_a   1.000
_cell.length_b   1.000
_cell.length_c   1.000
_cell.angle_alpha   90.00
_cell.angle_beta   90.00
_cell.angle_gamma   90.00
#
_symmetry.space_group_name_H-M   'P 1'
#
loop_
_entity.id
_entity.type
_entity.pdbx_description
1 polymer ?
#
loop_
_entity_poly.entity_id
_entity_poly.type
_entity_poly.pdbx_seq_one_letter_code
_entity_poly.pdbx_strand_id
1 'polypeptide(L)'
;MQRAQLLLLALTATLAACASNTPATSVILGETSHTATSPVEQAAPTAQASPPAPPTMPGPTPAPVTTHATVSGTSTGSNNPRPKAALSGGFATRHAYYEPIAFADLPGWDTDDVTASWEAFRRSCTVLGARSGWSEPCNAARAVDVGDVAAIRRFFETYFNAYQIRNPDRSLDGTMTGYYEPLLNGSQQYGGAYLYPVYGTPADMLYIDARRLPDRARGDVSAARIDGRNVIPLSDTTSGDLKGVYALDLRDSVPDIRDKKIRLRLDGGRIVPYYTRAEIERGALKAPILAYVDDPVMLYSMQLQGAGKVRMSDGSIRRFAYAEQNGRPFLPPLAHSGNATAGARKLVVRGMEIEVDISDDGAPATSNEGNAAPADGDDGEPTSPLLRGFTLATTTPKPHPVYAVSDPSYVFFRVIPDSPNGPLGALGVPLSAGRSVAVDPRTTPLGAPVFVSTRDDPQAPGAINRLMLAQDSGGAIQGAVRADYFYGFGQTAQTQASHTKERLRMWVLLPKGLRIAAQQTSLKTRGGGPAASDADCLVSDPVLCVDDAP
;
A
#
# COMPACT_ATOMS: atom_id res chain seq x y z
N MET A 1 -52.40 47.79 43.84
CA MET A 1 -52.63 48.81 42.79
C MET A 1 -52.72 48.13 41.43
N GLN A 2 -53.01 48.86 40.35
CA GLN A 2 -53.26 48.37 38.98
C GLN A 2 -52.22 47.35 38.48
N ARG A 3 -52.49 46.32 37.64
CA ARG A 3 -53.47 46.05 36.55
C ARG A 3 -53.35 46.90 35.26
N ALA A 4 -52.68 46.33 34.26
CA ALA A 4 -53.10 46.31 32.84
C ALA A 4 -52.67 44.93 32.27
N GLN A 5 -53.43 44.12 31.52
CA GLN A 5 -54.56 44.29 30.56
C GLN A 5 -54.11 44.89 29.21
N LEU A 6 -54.55 44.47 28.01
CA LEU A 6 -55.44 43.39 27.50
C LEU A 6 -55.16 43.22 25.96
N LEU A 7 -55.75 42.38 25.08
CA LEU A 7 -56.88 41.41 25.05
C LEU A 7 -56.65 40.34 23.95
N LEU A 8 -57.64 39.45 23.75
CA LEU A 8 -57.98 38.57 22.61
C LEU A 8 -58.14 39.37 21.26
N LEU A 9 -58.48 38.81 20.07
CA LEU A 9 -59.24 37.62 19.63
C LEU A 9 -58.56 36.92 18.42
N ALA A 10 -58.74 35.63 18.05
CA ALA A 10 -59.73 34.56 18.34
C ALA A 10 -60.95 34.44 17.39
N LEU A 11 -61.06 33.31 16.68
CA LEU A 11 -62.24 32.56 16.13
C LEU A 11 -61.62 31.29 15.46
N THR A 12 -61.82 30.03 15.89
CA THR A 12 -62.98 29.10 15.70
C THR A 12 -63.39 28.91 14.24
N ALA A 13 -63.84 27.75 13.71
CA ALA A 13 -64.24 26.41 14.24
C ALA A 13 -64.41 25.46 13.01
N THR A 14 -64.54 24.12 13.01
CA THR A 14 -64.46 22.94 13.95
C THR A 14 -64.35 21.67 13.03
N LEU A 15 -64.69 20.38 13.28
CA LEU A 15 -65.35 19.59 14.35
C LEU A 15 -65.05 18.07 14.12
N ALA A 16 -64.97 17.25 15.19
CA ALA A 16 -65.18 15.78 15.23
C ALA A 16 -64.22 14.81 14.47
N ALA A 17 -63.96 13.57 14.95
CA ALA A 17 -64.16 12.95 16.27
C ALA A 17 -63.39 11.59 16.40
N CYS A 18 -63.14 11.15 17.65
CA CYS A 18 -62.95 9.77 18.16
C CYS A 18 -62.06 8.75 17.38
N ALA A 19 -60.97 8.20 17.94
CA ALA A 19 -60.88 7.19 19.02
C ALA A 19 -61.34 5.77 18.60
N SER A 20 -60.69 4.64 18.93
CA SER A 20 -59.44 4.37 19.69
C SER A 20 -59.03 2.86 19.62
N ASN A 21 -57.75 2.54 19.90
CA ASN A 21 -57.18 1.25 20.33
C ASN A 21 -57.12 0.02 19.36
N THR A 22 -55.88 -0.39 19.05
CA THR A 22 -55.22 -1.73 19.22
C THR A 22 -56.02 -2.99 19.62
N PRO A 23 -55.52 -4.25 19.39
CA PRO A 23 -54.31 -4.70 18.64
C PRO A 23 -54.48 -5.96 17.73
N ALA A 24 -53.34 -6.42 17.23
CA ALA A 24 -53.02 -7.63 16.43
C ALA A 24 -53.68 -8.98 16.75
N THR A 25 -53.71 -9.85 15.71
CA THR A 25 -53.65 -11.32 15.83
C THR A 25 -52.83 -11.94 14.69
N SER A 26 -52.22 -13.10 14.93
CA SER A 26 -51.49 -13.95 13.96
C SER A 26 -52.12 -15.35 13.88
N VAL A 27 -51.91 -16.08 12.76
CA VAL A 27 -52.10 -17.55 12.55
C VAL A 27 -51.98 -17.85 11.03
N ILE A 28 -51.69 -19.04 10.52
CA ILE A 28 -50.67 -20.10 10.80
C ILE A 28 -50.88 -21.24 9.79
N LEU A 29 -49.79 -21.86 9.30
CA LEU A 29 -49.69 -23.17 8.58
C LEU A 29 -50.54 -23.43 7.31
N GLY A 30 -50.02 -24.34 6.45
CA GLY A 30 -50.68 -24.80 5.23
C GLY A 30 -49.76 -25.54 4.27
N GLU A 31 -49.26 -26.72 4.65
CA GLU A 31 -48.54 -27.63 3.72
C GLU A 31 -49.52 -28.41 2.83
N THR A 32 -49.15 -28.67 1.57
CA THR A 32 -49.39 -29.99 0.93
C THR A 32 -48.60 -30.14 -0.37
N SER A 33 -48.09 -31.35 -0.61
CA SER A 33 -47.37 -31.76 -1.82
C SER A 33 -48.33 -32.13 -2.97
N HIS A 34 -47.89 -32.13 -4.24
CA HIS A 34 -48.20 -33.21 -5.21
C HIS A 34 -47.41 -33.15 -6.55
N THR A 35 -46.48 -34.09 -6.69
CA THR A 35 -46.15 -34.94 -7.88
C THR A 35 -46.33 -34.46 -9.35
N ALA A 36 -45.21 -34.53 -10.10
CA ALA A 36 -45.07 -34.87 -11.55
C ALA A 36 -45.61 -33.86 -12.60
N THR A 37 -45.16 -33.82 -13.87
CA THR A 37 -44.42 -34.80 -14.70
C THR A 37 -43.44 -34.10 -15.68
N SER A 38 -42.60 -34.86 -16.39
CA SER A 38 -41.48 -34.40 -17.26
C SER A 38 -41.91 -33.97 -18.70
N PRO A 39 -40.99 -33.86 -19.69
CA PRO A 39 -40.41 -32.60 -20.15
C PRO A 39 -40.86 -32.17 -21.57
N VAL A 40 -40.48 -30.96 -22.01
CA VAL A 40 -40.66 -30.50 -23.40
C VAL A 40 -39.33 -30.06 -24.02
N GLU A 41 -39.18 -30.39 -25.29
CA GLU A 41 -37.99 -30.32 -26.14
C GLU A 41 -37.55 -28.89 -26.51
N GLN A 42 -36.29 -28.73 -26.94
CA GLN A 42 -35.76 -27.43 -27.39
C GLN A 42 -36.19 -27.11 -28.83
N ALA A 43 -36.77 -25.93 -29.04
CA ALA A 43 -36.92 -25.33 -30.37
C ALA A 43 -35.83 -24.26 -30.59
N ALA A 44 -35.21 -24.24 -31.78
CA ALA A 44 -34.17 -23.27 -32.12
C ALA A 44 -34.75 -21.87 -32.40
N PRO A 45 -34.03 -20.78 -32.05
CA PRO A 45 -34.50 -19.42 -32.31
C PRO A 45 -34.43 -19.08 -33.81
N THR A 46 -35.55 -18.59 -34.36
CA THR A 46 -35.60 -18.01 -35.70
C THR A 46 -35.00 -16.61 -35.72
N ALA A 47 -34.30 -16.26 -36.81
CA ALA A 47 -33.72 -14.94 -36.98
C ALA A 47 -34.80 -13.86 -37.18
N GLN A 48 -34.65 -12.70 -36.53
CA GLN A 48 -35.42 -11.49 -36.80
C GLN A 48 -34.48 -10.37 -37.28
N ALA A 49 -35.01 -9.50 -38.16
CA ALA A 49 -34.22 -8.55 -38.93
C ALA A 49 -33.95 -7.23 -38.18
N SER A 50 -32.83 -6.59 -38.51
CA SER A 50 -32.42 -5.27 -37.99
C SER A 50 -33.35 -4.13 -38.47
N PRO A 51 -33.56 -3.09 -37.64
CA PRO A 51 -34.29 -1.89 -38.04
C PRO A 51 -33.51 -1.03 -39.06
N PRO A 52 -34.19 -0.19 -39.87
CA PRO A 52 -33.57 0.63 -40.90
C PRO A 52 -32.78 1.83 -40.33
N ALA A 53 -31.79 2.29 -41.11
CA ALA A 53 -30.93 3.43 -40.76
C ALA A 53 -31.64 4.79 -40.92
N PRO A 54 -31.25 5.82 -40.13
CA PRO A 54 -31.77 7.19 -40.26
C PRO A 54 -31.29 7.89 -41.54
N PRO A 55 -32.04 8.89 -42.05
CA PRO A 55 -31.70 9.59 -43.30
C PRO A 55 -30.47 10.50 -43.17
N THR A 56 -29.65 10.50 -44.21
CA THR A 56 -28.49 11.39 -44.36
C THR A 56 -28.91 12.82 -44.69
N MET A 57 -28.36 13.81 -43.96
CA MET A 57 -28.44 15.22 -44.37
C MET A 57 -27.31 15.59 -45.35
N PRO A 58 -27.53 16.57 -46.25
CA PRO A 58 -26.50 17.02 -47.19
C PRO A 58 -25.34 17.72 -46.48
N GLY A 59 -24.11 17.44 -46.91
CA GLY A 59 -22.91 18.10 -46.40
C GLY A 59 -22.70 19.52 -46.94
N PRO A 60 -21.97 20.39 -46.22
CA PRO A 60 -21.69 21.76 -46.67
C PRO A 60 -20.68 21.81 -47.82
N THR A 61 -20.97 22.64 -48.82
CA THR A 61 -20.13 22.93 -50.00
C THR A 61 -18.77 23.52 -49.61
N PRO A 62 -17.65 23.16 -50.28
CA PRO A 62 -16.31 23.64 -49.92
C PRO A 62 -16.09 25.14 -50.16
N ALA A 63 -15.23 25.73 -49.31
CA ALA A 63 -14.70 27.08 -49.46
C ALA A 63 -13.64 27.16 -50.60
N PRO A 64 -13.38 28.35 -51.18
CA PRO A 64 -12.57 28.48 -52.40
C PRO A 64 -11.08 28.19 -52.19
N VAL A 65 -10.45 27.66 -53.24
CA VAL A 65 -9.01 27.33 -53.27
C VAL A 65 -8.17 28.58 -53.48
N THR A 66 -7.25 28.87 -52.56
CA THR A 66 -6.18 29.86 -52.77
C THR A 66 -4.95 29.18 -53.38
N THR A 67 -4.63 29.51 -54.62
CA THR A 67 -3.48 28.93 -55.34
C THR A 67 -2.16 29.63 -54.99
N HIS A 68 -1.22 28.90 -54.41
CA HIS A 68 0.20 29.30 -54.33
C HIS A 68 1.11 28.22 -54.91
N ALA A 69 2.23 28.65 -55.49
CA ALA A 69 2.90 27.93 -56.57
C ALA A 69 3.65 26.67 -56.14
N THR A 70 3.59 25.64 -57.00
CA THR A 70 4.47 24.47 -56.95
C THR A 70 5.93 24.89 -57.19
N VAL A 71 6.80 24.63 -56.22
CA VAL A 71 8.25 24.66 -56.42
C VAL A 71 8.77 23.23 -56.33
N SER A 72 9.20 22.67 -57.46
CA SER A 72 9.76 21.32 -57.53
C SER A 72 11.17 21.30 -56.92
N GLY A 73 11.28 20.90 -55.66
CA GLY A 73 12.56 20.66 -54.97
C GLY A 73 13.00 19.19 -55.09
N THR A 74 14.14 18.94 -55.71
CA THR A 74 14.69 17.59 -55.94
C THR A 74 14.99 16.85 -54.64
N SER A 75 14.65 15.56 -54.55
CA SER A 75 14.96 14.72 -53.40
C SER A 75 16.46 14.38 -53.32
N THR A 76 17.15 14.95 -52.35
CA THR A 76 18.46 14.47 -51.86
C THR A 76 18.32 14.00 -50.42
N GLY A 77 18.84 12.80 -50.13
CA GLY A 77 18.74 12.19 -48.80
C GLY A 77 19.60 12.92 -47.78
N SER A 78 18.98 13.42 -46.70
CA SER A 78 19.69 14.04 -45.58
C SER A 78 19.41 13.26 -44.29
N ASN A 79 20.40 12.48 -43.85
CA ASN A 79 20.40 11.81 -42.54
C ASN A 79 20.64 12.85 -41.44
N ASN A 80 19.59 13.61 -41.10
CA ASN A 80 19.66 14.62 -40.05
C ASN A 80 18.97 14.08 -38.78
N PRO A 81 19.68 13.92 -37.65
CA PRO A 81 19.07 13.40 -36.42
C PRO A 81 17.93 14.30 -35.95
N ARG A 82 16.82 13.71 -35.50
CA ARG A 82 15.72 14.44 -34.85
C ARG A 82 16.32 15.26 -33.69
N PRO A 83 16.09 16.58 -33.60
CA PRO A 83 16.78 17.41 -32.63
C PRO A 83 16.47 16.94 -31.21
N LYS A 84 17.49 16.45 -30.50
CA LYS A 84 17.38 16.16 -29.07
C LYS A 84 17.16 17.49 -28.35
N ALA A 85 15.95 17.72 -27.87
CA ALA A 85 15.66 18.87 -27.02
C ALA A 85 16.56 18.79 -25.79
N ALA A 86 17.39 19.82 -25.57
CA ALA A 86 18.34 19.86 -24.48
C ALA A 86 17.59 20.05 -23.15
N LEU A 87 17.21 18.92 -22.54
CA LEU A 87 16.62 18.88 -21.21
C LEU A 87 17.60 19.50 -20.20
N SER A 88 17.07 20.24 -19.23
CA SER A 88 17.88 20.92 -18.21
C SER A 88 18.68 19.92 -17.38
N GLY A 89 19.95 20.25 -17.13
CA GLY A 89 20.91 19.35 -16.47
C GLY A 89 20.42 18.75 -15.15
N GLY A 90 20.79 17.49 -14.91
CA GLY A 90 20.29 16.68 -13.81
C GLY A 90 20.62 17.22 -12.41
N PHE A 91 19.77 16.85 -11.45
CA PHE A 91 19.72 17.38 -10.08
C PHE A 91 19.78 16.24 -9.05
N ALA A 92 19.92 16.56 -7.75
CA ALA A 92 20.06 15.57 -6.68
C ALA A 92 19.18 15.91 -5.47
N THR A 93 18.65 14.88 -4.79
CA THR A 93 18.24 14.93 -3.38
C THR A 93 19.33 14.30 -2.51
N ARG A 94 19.17 14.25 -1.18
CA ARG A 94 20.03 13.44 -0.29
C ARG A 94 20.13 11.98 -0.72
N HIS A 95 19.04 11.42 -1.25
CA HIS A 95 18.89 9.98 -1.51
C HIS A 95 19.08 9.53 -2.96
N ALA A 96 19.11 10.44 -3.95
CA ALA A 96 19.20 10.07 -5.37
C ALA A 96 19.72 11.20 -6.28
N TYR A 97 20.29 10.84 -7.42
CA TYR A 97 20.56 11.74 -8.55
C TYR A 97 19.60 11.45 -9.71
N TYR A 98 19.12 12.49 -10.39
CA TYR A 98 18.11 12.41 -11.43
C TYR A 98 18.65 13.03 -12.72
N GLU A 99 18.94 12.18 -13.71
CA GLU A 99 19.47 12.59 -15.01
C GLU A 99 18.35 12.67 -16.05
N PRO A 100 18.16 13.79 -16.77
CA PRO A 100 17.12 13.88 -17.78
C PRO A 100 17.36 12.93 -18.95
N ILE A 101 16.30 12.29 -19.46
CA ILE A 101 16.38 11.41 -20.63
C ILE A 101 15.24 11.69 -21.61
N ALA A 102 15.48 11.47 -22.91
CA ALA A 102 14.39 11.48 -23.89
C ALA A 102 13.65 10.13 -23.86
N PHE A 103 12.33 10.14 -24.09
CA PHE A 103 11.52 8.93 -24.16
C PHE A 103 12.02 7.92 -25.21
N ALA A 104 12.62 8.39 -26.30
CA ALA A 104 13.22 7.54 -27.34
C ALA A 104 14.55 6.87 -26.92
N ASP A 105 15.16 7.28 -25.79
CA ASP A 105 16.34 6.64 -25.22
C ASP A 105 15.98 5.69 -24.03
N LEU A 106 14.68 5.47 -23.75
CA LEU A 106 14.20 4.49 -22.76
C LEU A 106 14.14 3.07 -23.37
N PRO A 107 14.66 2.03 -22.71
CA PRO A 107 14.77 0.69 -23.30
C PRO A 107 13.39 0.03 -23.49
N GLY A 108 12.92 0.00 -24.74
CA GLY A 108 11.65 -0.63 -25.13
C GLY A 108 10.40 0.23 -24.96
N TRP A 109 10.53 1.55 -24.80
CA TRP A 109 9.39 2.48 -24.66
C TRP A 109 8.41 2.45 -25.85
N ASP A 110 8.92 2.18 -27.05
CA ASP A 110 8.17 1.96 -28.29
C ASP A 110 7.44 0.60 -28.33
N THR A 111 8.01 -0.42 -27.67
CA THR A 111 7.47 -1.79 -27.62
C THR A 111 6.51 -2.08 -26.46
N ASP A 112 6.62 -1.39 -25.32
CA ASP A 112 5.79 -1.69 -24.13
C ASP A 112 4.29 -1.48 -24.39
N ASP A 113 3.43 -2.36 -23.86
CA ASP A 113 1.99 -2.15 -23.84
C ASP A 113 1.59 -1.11 -22.77
N VAL A 114 1.59 0.17 -23.16
CA VAL A 114 1.15 1.26 -22.28
C VAL A 114 -0.36 1.24 -21.99
N THR A 115 -1.18 0.45 -22.71
CA THR A 115 -2.63 0.37 -22.43
C THR A 115 -2.90 -0.30 -21.08
N ALA A 116 -2.17 -1.37 -20.76
CA ALA A 116 -2.22 -2.00 -19.43
C ALA A 116 -1.81 -1.05 -18.28
N SER A 117 -0.97 -0.05 -18.56
CA SER A 117 -0.63 1.00 -17.58
C SER A 117 -1.76 2.02 -17.37
N TRP A 118 -2.67 2.17 -18.34
CA TRP A 118 -3.58 3.32 -18.40
C TRP A 118 -4.58 3.36 -17.26
N GLU A 119 -5.21 2.23 -16.94
CA GLU A 119 -6.14 2.14 -15.81
C GLU A 119 -5.47 2.38 -14.45
N ALA A 120 -4.22 1.93 -14.28
CA ALA A 120 -3.46 2.25 -13.07
C ALA A 120 -3.21 3.78 -12.98
N PHE A 121 -2.77 4.41 -14.07
CA PHE A 121 -2.55 5.86 -14.09
C PHE A 121 -3.85 6.65 -13.81
N ARG A 122 -4.97 6.29 -14.45
CA ARG A 122 -6.29 6.91 -14.20
C ARG A 122 -6.73 6.78 -12.74
N ARG A 123 -6.42 5.65 -12.07
CA ARG A 123 -6.67 5.48 -10.63
C ARG A 123 -5.80 6.40 -9.78
N SER A 124 -4.50 6.52 -10.05
CA SER A 124 -3.64 7.50 -9.36
C SER A 124 -4.22 8.92 -9.45
N CYS A 125 -4.77 9.28 -10.62
CA CYS A 125 -5.39 10.59 -10.84
C CYS A 125 -6.63 10.89 -9.97
N THR A 126 -7.25 9.92 -9.29
CA THR A 126 -8.32 10.21 -8.30
C THR A 126 -7.77 10.84 -7.02
N VAL A 127 -6.51 10.55 -6.68
CA VAL A 127 -5.78 11.10 -5.52
C VAL A 127 -4.86 12.27 -5.91
N LEU A 128 -4.39 12.29 -7.15
CA LEU A 128 -3.47 13.31 -7.66
C LEU A 128 -4.16 14.50 -8.34
N GLY A 129 -5.36 14.35 -8.92
CA GLY A 129 -5.96 15.33 -9.83
C GLY A 129 -6.27 16.73 -9.26
N ALA A 130 -6.22 16.91 -7.94
CA ALA A 130 -6.35 18.22 -7.27
C ALA A 130 -5.00 18.85 -6.88
N ARG A 131 -3.87 18.15 -7.07
CA ARG A 131 -2.54 18.55 -6.60
C ARG A 131 -1.81 19.41 -7.64
N SER A 132 -0.89 20.25 -7.16
CA SER A 132 -0.03 21.08 -8.02
C SER A 132 0.81 20.20 -8.96
N GLY A 133 0.94 20.62 -10.22
CA GLY A 133 1.59 19.84 -11.29
C GLY A 133 0.78 18.64 -11.84
N TRP A 134 -0.20 18.13 -11.09
CA TRP A 134 -0.94 16.92 -11.44
C TRP A 134 -2.32 17.16 -12.07
N SER A 135 -2.94 18.31 -11.79
CA SER A 135 -4.29 18.62 -12.28
C SER A 135 -4.40 18.65 -13.80
N GLU A 136 -3.40 19.21 -14.50
CA GLU A 136 -3.37 19.25 -15.97
C GLU A 136 -3.32 17.84 -16.62
N PRO A 137 -2.31 16.99 -16.37
CA PRO A 137 -2.29 15.64 -16.95
C PRO A 137 -3.50 14.81 -16.53
N CYS A 138 -3.96 14.89 -15.27
CA CYS A 138 -5.12 14.13 -14.82
C CYS A 138 -6.47 14.62 -15.37
N ASN A 139 -6.53 15.83 -15.92
CA ASN A 139 -7.69 16.30 -16.69
C ASN A 139 -7.58 15.89 -18.16
N ALA A 140 -6.41 16.05 -18.78
CA ALA A 140 -6.17 15.66 -20.17
C ALA A 140 -6.35 14.14 -20.39
N ALA A 141 -5.95 13.30 -19.42
CA ALA A 141 -6.12 11.85 -19.44
C ALA A 141 -7.58 11.37 -19.53
N ARG A 142 -8.57 12.25 -19.31
CA ARG A 142 -9.99 11.92 -19.44
C ARG A 142 -10.46 11.87 -20.90
N ALA A 143 -9.69 12.44 -21.83
CA ALA A 143 -9.99 12.53 -23.26
C ALA A 143 -9.15 11.58 -24.14
N VAL A 144 -8.27 10.78 -23.55
CA VAL A 144 -7.44 9.79 -24.25
C VAL A 144 -8.19 8.46 -24.30
N ASP A 145 -8.31 7.88 -25.50
CA ASP A 145 -8.86 6.53 -25.67
C ASP A 145 -7.93 5.49 -25.03
N VAL A 146 -8.52 4.58 -24.24
CA VAL A 146 -7.80 3.47 -23.60
C VAL A 146 -7.29 2.43 -24.61
N GLY A 147 -7.92 2.35 -25.80
CA GLY A 147 -7.48 1.47 -26.88
C GLY A 147 -6.35 2.03 -27.75
N ASP A 148 -6.12 3.36 -27.76
CA ASP A 148 -5.10 3.98 -28.62
C ASP A 148 -3.74 4.05 -27.90
N VAL A 149 -2.94 2.99 -28.11
CA VAL A 149 -1.54 2.90 -27.68
C VAL A 149 -0.73 4.16 -28.05
N ALA A 150 -0.95 4.73 -29.23
CA ALA A 150 -0.18 5.87 -29.74
C ALA A 150 -0.65 7.20 -29.11
N ALA A 151 -1.94 7.36 -28.81
CA ALA A 151 -2.42 8.47 -28.01
C ALA A 151 -1.91 8.39 -26.56
N ILE A 152 -1.82 7.19 -25.97
CA ILE A 152 -1.30 6.99 -24.61
C ILE A 152 0.21 7.27 -24.54
N ARG A 153 1.04 6.77 -25.49
CA ARG A 153 2.47 7.15 -25.55
C ARG A 153 2.62 8.67 -25.71
N ARG A 154 1.87 9.27 -26.65
CA ARG A 154 1.88 10.71 -26.90
C ARG A 154 1.47 11.52 -25.66
N PHE A 155 0.49 11.05 -24.88
CA PHE A 155 0.09 11.70 -23.62
C PHE A 155 1.26 11.79 -22.64
N PHE A 156 1.99 10.69 -22.40
CA PHE A 156 3.14 10.71 -21.50
C PHE A 156 4.27 11.62 -22.03
N GLU A 157 4.59 11.51 -23.32
CA GLU A 157 5.57 12.38 -23.99
C GLU A 157 5.19 13.86 -23.97
N THR A 158 3.89 14.19 -24.03
CA THR A 158 3.36 15.55 -23.99
C THR A 158 3.42 16.14 -22.58
N TYR A 159 2.95 15.42 -21.55
CA TYR A 159 2.76 15.99 -20.21
C TYR A 159 3.91 15.76 -19.22
N PHE A 160 4.82 14.82 -19.47
CA PHE A 160 5.86 14.42 -18.52
C PHE A 160 7.28 14.60 -19.08
N ASN A 161 8.24 14.85 -18.19
CA ASN A 161 9.67 14.69 -18.44
C ASN A 161 10.13 13.37 -17.79
N ALA A 162 10.94 12.58 -18.50
CA ALA A 162 11.55 11.38 -17.95
C ALA A 162 12.93 11.70 -17.35
N TYR A 163 13.21 11.13 -16.17
CA TYR A 163 14.51 11.24 -15.50
C TYR A 163 14.98 9.86 -15.06
N GLN A 164 16.20 9.48 -15.44
CA GLN A 164 16.87 8.30 -14.92
C GLN A 164 17.20 8.51 -13.45
N ILE A 165 16.72 7.60 -12.60
CA ILE A 165 17.09 7.57 -11.18
C ILE A 165 18.44 6.88 -11.08
N ARG A 166 19.35 7.49 -10.31
CA ARG A 166 20.64 6.94 -9.92
C ARG A 166 20.77 6.98 -8.40
N ASN A 167 21.51 6.04 -7.83
CA ASN A 167 21.86 6.05 -6.41
C ASN A 167 22.77 7.26 -6.07
N PRO A 168 23.01 7.60 -4.78
CA PRO A 168 23.83 8.75 -4.39
C PRO A 168 25.27 8.73 -4.95
N ASP A 169 25.85 7.54 -5.12
CA ASP A 169 27.16 7.31 -5.75
C ASP A 169 27.14 7.44 -7.29
N ARG A 170 25.97 7.74 -7.88
CA ARG A 170 25.66 7.80 -9.31
C ARG A 170 25.64 6.45 -10.05
N SER A 171 25.67 5.33 -9.34
CA SER A 171 25.42 4.01 -9.93
C SER A 171 23.99 3.93 -10.50
N LEU A 172 23.86 3.17 -11.58
CA LEU A 172 22.62 3.03 -12.36
C LEU A 172 21.68 1.94 -11.83
N ASP A 173 22.27 0.97 -11.13
CA ASP A 173 21.67 -0.34 -10.94
C ASP A 173 21.26 -0.53 -9.47
N GLY A 174 20.19 -1.29 -9.26
CA GLY A 174 19.71 -1.72 -7.96
C GLY A 174 18.84 -2.97 -8.08
N THR A 175 17.83 -3.12 -7.22
CA THR A 175 17.12 -4.40 -7.04
C THR A 175 15.61 -4.28 -7.18
N MET A 176 15.06 -5.07 -8.11
CA MET A 176 13.65 -5.42 -8.22
C MET A 176 13.38 -6.69 -7.41
N THR A 177 12.39 -6.64 -6.53
CA THR A 177 11.79 -7.83 -5.90
C THR A 177 10.36 -8.05 -6.39
N GLY A 178 9.68 -9.11 -5.96
CA GLY A 178 8.28 -9.38 -6.29
C GLY A 178 7.40 -9.59 -5.07
N TYR A 179 6.17 -9.08 -5.14
CA TYR A 179 5.17 -9.18 -4.07
C TYR A 179 3.76 -9.46 -4.65
N TYR A 180 2.83 -9.96 -3.82
CA TYR A 180 1.54 -10.50 -4.24
C TYR A 180 0.50 -10.45 -3.12
N GLU A 181 -0.78 -10.40 -3.48
CA GLU A 181 -1.89 -10.53 -2.53
C GLU A 181 -2.18 -12.03 -2.25
N PRO A 182 -1.96 -12.54 -1.02
CA PRO A 182 -2.16 -13.96 -0.71
C PRO A 182 -3.64 -14.35 -0.65
N LEU A 183 -3.91 -15.65 -0.83
CA LEU A 183 -5.26 -16.23 -0.71
C LEU A 183 -5.24 -17.39 0.30
N LEU A 184 -6.01 -17.24 1.37
CA LEU A 184 -6.15 -18.20 2.47
C LEU A 184 -7.56 -18.80 2.48
N ASN A 185 -7.81 -19.82 3.30
CA ASN A 185 -9.17 -20.20 3.68
C ASN A 185 -9.46 -19.76 5.13
N GLY A 186 -10.74 -19.60 5.48
CA GLY A 186 -11.10 -19.15 6.81
C GLY A 186 -12.57 -19.29 7.18
N SER A 187 -12.88 -18.96 8.43
CA SER A 187 -14.21 -19.01 9.03
C SER A 187 -14.47 -17.75 9.85
N GLN A 188 -15.74 -17.40 10.08
CA GLN A 188 -16.11 -16.40 11.09
C GLN A 188 -16.04 -16.99 12.52
N GLN A 189 -16.19 -18.31 12.65
CA GLN A 189 -16.18 -19.05 13.90
C GLN A 189 -14.87 -19.81 14.07
N TYR A 190 -14.33 -19.80 15.28
CA TYR A 190 -13.17 -20.61 15.65
C TYR A 190 -13.52 -22.11 15.64
N GLY A 191 -12.63 -22.94 15.11
CA GLY A 191 -12.75 -24.40 15.22
C GLY A 191 -12.35 -25.17 13.96
N GLY A 192 -12.19 -26.49 14.11
CA GLY A 192 -11.65 -27.35 13.05
C GLY A 192 -10.23 -26.93 12.68
N ALA A 193 -10.00 -26.62 11.41
CA ALA A 193 -8.73 -26.04 10.94
C ALA A 193 -8.58 -24.55 11.25
N TYR A 194 -9.67 -23.82 11.49
CA TYR A 194 -9.69 -22.36 11.59
C TYR A 194 -9.35 -21.90 13.01
N LEU A 195 -8.05 -21.92 13.31
CA LEU A 195 -7.52 -21.68 14.66
C LEU A 195 -6.85 -20.30 14.80
N TYR A 196 -6.37 -19.71 13.71
CA TYR A 196 -5.48 -18.54 13.77
C TYR A 196 -6.25 -17.22 13.53
N PRO A 197 -6.39 -16.33 14.52
CA PRO A 197 -7.24 -15.13 14.40
C PRO A 197 -6.59 -14.04 13.54
N VAL A 198 -7.39 -13.45 12.65
CA VAL A 198 -7.05 -12.22 11.92
C VAL A 198 -7.60 -11.03 12.71
N TYR A 199 -6.72 -10.32 13.41
CA TYR A 199 -7.11 -9.17 14.24
C TYR A 199 -7.31 -7.88 13.42
N GLY A 200 -8.32 -7.11 13.82
CA GLY A 200 -8.47 -5.71 13.45
C GLY A 200 -7.74 -4.75 14.40
N THR A 201 -7.72 -3.47 14.07
CA THR A 201 -7.05 -2.44 14.89
C THR A 201 -7.55 -2.47 16.34
N PRO A 202 -6.66 -2.60 17.34
CA PRO A 202 -7.06 -2.65 18.74
C PRO A 202 -7.74 -1.36 19.22
N ALA A 203 -8.58 -1.48 20.26
CA ALA A 203 -9.28 -0.33 20.86
C ALA A 203 -8.39 0.49 21.81
N ASP A 204 -7.42 -0.17 22.44
CA ASP A 204 -6.51 0.35 23.47
C ASP A 204 -5.19 0.92 22.93
N MET A 205 -4.94 0.81 21.61
CA MET A 205 -3.74 1.34 20.99
C MET A 205 -3.75 2.87 21.01
N LEU A 206 -2.69 3.41 21.64
CA LEU A 206 -2.37 4.82 21.76
C LEU A 206 -1.24 5.19 20.78
N TYR A 207 -1.13 6.47 20.47
CA TYR A 207 -0.16 7.00 19.51
C TYR A 207 0.57 8.22 20.07
N ILE A 208 1.84 8.38 19.72
CA ILE A 208 2.56 9.64 19.85
C ILE A 208 3.27 9.98 18.55
N ASP A 209 3.18 11.24 18.13
CA ASP A 209 3.90 11.75 16.96
C ASP A 209 5.36 12.02 17.37
N ALA A 210 6.32 11.27 16.82
CA ALA A 210 7.72 11.34 17.25
C ALA A 210 8.36 12.72 16.98
N ARG A 211 7.79 13.50 16.04
CA ARG A 211 8.21 14.88 15.72
C ARG A 211 7.88 15.88 16.85
N ARG A 212 7.04 15.46 17.81
CA ARG A 212 6.66 16.25 18.99
C ARG A 212 7.39 15.80 20.26
N LEU A 213 8.36 14.89 20.14
CA LEU A 213 9.21 14.48 21.25
C LEU A 213 10.42 15.41 21.37
N PRO A 214 10.79 15.88 22.56
CA PRO A 214 12.12 16.44 22.80
C PRO A 214 13.17 15.32 22.72
N ASP A 215 14.40 15.67 22.30
CA ASP A 215 15.46 14.70 21.95
C ASP A 215 15.75 13.63 23.03
N ARG A 216 15.60 14.00 24.32
CA ARG A 216 15.85 13.11 25.47
C ARG A 216 14.74 12.08 25.75
N ALA A 217 13.55 12.23 25.15
CA ALA A 217 12.36 11.46 25.52
C ALA A 217 12.46 9.93 25.28
N ARG A 218 13.50 9.45 24.59
CA ARG A 218 13.77 8.01 24.39
C ARG A 218 14.69 7.40 25.46
N GLY A 219 15.47 8.22 26.17
CA GLY A 219 16.36 7.76 27.23
C GLY A 219 15.69 7.73 28.60
N ASP A 220 14.95 8.81 28.91
CA ASP A 220 14.35 9.04 30.23
C ASP A 220 12.85 8.70 30.26
N VAL A 221 12.38 8.21 31.41
CA VAL A 221 10.94 8.08 31.68
C VAL A 221 10.37 9.48 31.91
N SER A 222 9.41 9.89 31.10
CA SER A 222 8.77 11.22 31.14
C SER A 222 7.35 11.14 31.67
N ALA A 223 6.75 12.28 32.01
CA ALA A 223 5.32 12.35 32.32
C ALA A 223 4.51 12.59 31.03
N ALA A 224 3.36 11.94 30.91
CA ALA A 224 2.42 12.19 29.82
C ALA A 224 0.97 12.06 30.27
N ARG A 225 0.06 12.68 29.51
CA ARG A 225 -1.40 12.47 29.61
C ARG A 225 -1.95 11.84 28.33
N ILE A 226 -3.12 11.23 28.43
CA ILE A 226 -3.84 10.67 27.27
C ILE A 226 -4.99 11.60 26.89
N ASP A 227 -5.09 11.93 25.59
CA ASP A 227 -6.18 12.69 24.99
C ASP A 227 -6.79 11.88 23.83
N GLY A 228 -7.94 11.26 24.09
CA GLY A 228 -8.54 10.26 23.20
C GLY A 228 -7.65 9.03 23.05
N ARG A 229 -6.90 8.95 21.95
CA ARG A 229 -5.83 7.95 21.71
C ARG A 229 -4.43 8.57 21.59
N ASN A 230 -4.30 9.89 21.68
CA ASN A 230 -3.02 10.57 21.56
C ASN A 230 -2.35 10.66 22.93
N VAL A 231 -1.06 10.38 22.99
CA VAL A 231 -0.24 10.60 24.17
C VAL A 231 0.45 11.96 24.04
N ILE A 232 0.28 12.81 25.05
CA ILE A 232 0.83 14.17 25.09
C ILE A 232 1.86 14.21 26.22
N PRO A 233 3.17 14.32 25.92
CA PRO A 233 4.20 14.57 26.92
C PRO A 233 3.94 15.86 27.70
N LEU A 234 4.38 15.87 28.95
CA LEU A 234 4.32 17.03 29.85
C LEU A 234 5.75 17.46 30.15
N SER A 235 6.12 18.66 29.70
CA SER A 235 7.46 19.24 29.94
C SER A 235 7.68 19.58 31.42
N ASP A 236 6.64 20.07 32.10
CA ASP A 236 6.68 20.55 33.48
C ASP A 236 5.55 19.92 34.30
N THR A 237 5.89 19.01 35.22
CA THR A 237 4.92 18.43 36.15
C THR A 237 4.78 19.29 37.41
N THR A 238 4.08 20.42 37.29
CA THR A 238 3.59 21.16 38.46
C THR A 238 2.60 20.26 39.22
N SER A 239 2.86 19.97 40.49
CA SER A 239 2.18 18.91 41.29
C SER A 239 0.71 19.16 41.66
N GLY A 240 -0.04 19.92 40.86
CA GLY A 240 -1.47 20.14 41.00
C GLY A 240 -2.29 19.07 40.27
N ASP A 241 -2.77 18.08 41.04
CA ASP A 241 -3.69 17.00 40.63
C ASP A 241 -3.15 16.02 39.56
N LEU A 242 -2.50 14.95 40.02
CA LEU A 242 -1.84 13.91 39.20
C LEU A 242 -2.80 12.98 38.43
N LYS A 243 -4.11 13.23 38.46
CA LYS A 243 -5.12 12.31 37.93
C LYS A 243 -5.13 12.27 36.39
N GLY A 244 -4.73 11.13 35.82
CA GLY A 244 -4.59 10.96 34.36
C GLY A 244 -3.22 11.35 33.82
N VAL A 245 -2.24 11.56 34.71
CA VAL A 245 -0.82 11.59 34.38
C VAL A 245 -0.25 10.17 34.51
N TYR A 246 0.58 9.77 33.54
CA TYR A 246 1.19 8.45 33.45
C TYR A 246 2.69 8.57 33.21
N ALA A 247 3.45 7.57 33.65
CA ALA A 247 4.87 7.45 33.35
C ALA A 247 5.06 6.91 31.92
N LEU A 248 5.42 7.80 30.98
CA LEU A 248 5.71 7.48 29.59
C LEU A 248 7.12 6.92 29.46
N ASP A 249 7.22 5.69 28.97
CA ASP A 249 8.46 4.98 28.73
C ASP A 249 8.57 4.66 27.23
N LEU A 250 9.52 5.32 26.56
CA LEU A 250 9.76 5.16 25.11
C LEU A 250 11.01 4.33 24.81
N ARG A 251 11.60 3.67 25.82
CA ARG A 251 12.63 2.66 25.60
C ARG A 251 12.05 1.50 24.79
N ASP A 252 12.86 0.90 23.93
CA ASP A 252 12.48 -0.15 22.97
C ASP A 252 11.34 0.24 22.00
N SER A 253 11.14 1.54 21.78
CA SER A 253 10.19 2.09 20.81
C SER A 253 10.87 2.54 19.51
N VAL A 254 10.29 2.16 18.38
CA VAL A 254 10.74 2.57 17.04
C VAL A 254 9.65 3.48 16.44
N PRO A 255 10.01 4.66 15.87
CA PRO A 255 9.04 5.44 15.10
C PRO A 255 8.80 4.74 13.78
N ASP A 256 7.54 4.65 13.32
CA ASP A 256 7.30 4.21 11.94
C ASP A 256 7.92 5.20 10.94
N ILE A 257 8.56 4.69 9.89
CA ILE A 257 9.29 5.54 8.94
C ILE A 257 8.36 6.41 8.09
N ARG A 258 7.09 6.02 7.92
CA ARG A 258 6.12 6.65 6.99
C ARG A 258 5.25 7.71 7.65
N ASP A 259 4.77 7.48 8.88
CA ASP A 259 3.92 8.43 9.60
C ASP A 259 4.55 9.03 10.86
N LYS A 260 5.80 8.63 11.16
CA LYS A 260 6.58 9.02 12.34
C LYS A 260 5.87 8.80 13.68
N LYS A 261 4.77 8.02 13.75
CA LYS A 261 4.11 7.70 15.02
C LYS A 261 4.76 6.50 15.70
N ILE A 262 4.88 6.57 17.02
CA ILE A 262 5.15 5.40 17.87
C ILE A 262 3.80 4.87 18.37
N ARG A 263 3.63 3.53 18.38
CA ARG A 263 2.44 2.85 18.91
C ARG A 263 2.67 2.39 20.34
N LEU A 264 1.73 2.73 21.21
CA LEU A 264 1.85 2.63 22.67
C LEU A 264 0.60 1.98 23.28
N ARG A 265 0.74 1.38 24.46
CA ARG A 265 -0.35 0.85 25.29
C ARG A 265 -0.26 1.38 26.72
N LEU A 266 -1.39 1.37 27.43
CA LEU A 266 -1.40 1.59 28.87
C LEU A 266 -1.05 0.29 29.61
N ASP A 267 -0.19 0.38 30.62
CA ASP A 267 0.20 -0.71 31.51
C ASP A 267 0.18 -0.21 32.97
N GLY A 268 -0.98 -0.34 33.62
CA GLY A 268 -1.24 0.24 34.94
C GLY A 268 -1.07 1.77 34.94
N GLY A 269 -0.04 2.25 35.64
CA GLY A 269 0.34 3.67 35.69
C GLY A 269 1.35 4.12 34.63
N ARG A 270 1.76 3.23 33.72
CA ARG A 270 2.78 3.50 32.68
C ARG A 270 2.16 3.51 31.28
N ILE A 271 2.73 4.29 30.39
CA ILE A 271 2.50 4.18 28.94
C ILE A 271 3.78 3.60 28.33
N VAL A 272 3.66 2.47 27.63
CA VAL A 272 4.78 1.65 27.15
C VAL A 272 4.58 1.25 25.69
N PRO A 273 5.61 0.77 24.96
CA PRO A 273 5.44 0.30 23.57
C PRO A 273 4.40 -0.81 23.44
N TYR A 274 3.70 -0.85 22.30
CA TYR A 274 2.63 -1.83 22.08
C TYR A 274 3.13 -3.28 22.08
N TYR A 275 2.23 -4.24 22.27
CA TYR A 275 2.54 -5.67 22.33
C TYR A 275 3.31 -6.15 21.09
N THR A 276 4.39 -6.89 21.33
CA THR A 276 5.09 -7.69 20.31
C THR A 276 4.20 -8.80 19.79
N ARG A 277 4.54 -9.34 18.60
CA ARG A 277 3.94 -10.58 18.08
C ARG A 277 3.87 -11.70 19.12
N ALA A 278 4.99 -11.97 19.82
CA ALA A 278 5.08 -13.04 20.81
C ALA A 278 4.13 -12.83 22.01
N GLU A 279 3.76 -11.60 22.35
CA GLU A 279 2.74 -11.31 23.37
C GLU A 279 1.32 -11.46 22.80
N ILE A 280 1.09 -10.98 21.57
CA ILE A 280 -0.20 -11.08 20.85
C ILE A 280 -0.59 -12.54 20.65
N GLU A 281 0.31 -13.37 20.12
CA GLU A 281 0.09 -14.79 19.81
C GLU A 281 -0.02 -15.66 21.08
N ARG A 282 0.47 -15.18 22.24
CA ARG A 282 0.19 -15.76 23.57
C ARG A 282 -1.10 -15.25 24.22
N GLY A 283 -1.89 -14.43 23.52
CA GLY A 283 -3.22 -14.00 23.97
C GLY A 283 -3.26 -12.73 24.83
N ALA A 284 -2.20 -11.91 24.87
CA ALA A 284 -2.22 -10.63 25.59
C ALA A 284 -3.17 -9.59 24.97
N LEU A 285 -3.56 -9.79 23.70
CA LEU A 285 -4.28 -8.80 22.90
C LEU A 285 -5.81 -8.83 23.09
N LYS A 286 -6.42 -7.64 23.24
CA LYS A 286 -7.88 -7.45 23.20
C LYS A 286 -8.28 -6.62 21.97
N ALA A 287 -8.46 -7.29 20.84
CA ALA A 287 -8.80 -6.68 19.56
C ALA A 287 -9.97 -7.41 18.85
N PRO A 288 -10.70 -6.75 17.94
CA PRO A 288 -11.74 -7.41 17.14
C PRO A 288 -11.13 -8.54 16.29
N ILE A 289 -11.74 -9.72 16.31
CA ILE A 289 -11.36 -10.83 15.40
C ILE A 289 -12.27 -10.76 14.17
N LEU A 290 -11.65 -10.68 13.00
CA LEU A 290 -12.34 -10.43 11.73
C LEU A 290 -12.63 -11.74 10.97
N ALA A 291 -11.76 -12.73 11.14
CA ALA A 291 -11.86 -14.12 10.70
C ALA A 291 -10.89 -14.99 11.51
N TYR A 292 -11.05 -16.30 11.43
CA TYR A 292 -10.00 -17.28 11.75
C TYR A 292 -9.56 -17.96 10.45
N VAL A 293 -8.27 -18.21 10.27
CA VAL A 293 -7.70 -18.84 9.06
C VAL A 293 -7.06 -20.19 9.37
N ASP A 294 -6.85 -20.99 8.32
CA ASP A 294 -6.35 -22.38 8.38
C ASP A 294 -4.81 -22.49 8.38
N ASP A 295 -4.10 -21.43 7.98
CA ASP A 295 -2.66 -21.45 7.76
C ASP A 295 -1.95 -20.26 8.44
N PRO A 296 -1.13 -20.49 9.49
CA PRO A 296 -0.45 -19.41 10.22
C PRO A 296 0.72 -18.82 9.44
N VAL A 297 1.30 -19.57 8.49
CA VAL A 297 2.43 -19.08 7.67
C VAL A 297 1.90 -18.21 6.53
N MET A 298 0.75 -18.57 5.95
CA MET A 298 0.07 -17.67 5.02
C MET A 298 -0.53 -16.45 5.72
N LEU A 299 -0.92 -16.55 7.00
CA LEU A 299 -1.28 -15.40 7.82
C LEU A 299 -0.08 -14.45 8.03
N TYR A 300 1.09 -14.99 8.38
CA TYR A 300 2.34 -14.21 8.44
C TYR A 300 2.67 -13.57 7.09
N SER A 301 2.54 -14.32 5.98
CA SER A 301 2.68 -13.76 4.63
C SER A 301 1.69 -12.62 4.36
N MET A 302 0.42 -12.74 4.78
CA MET A 302 -0.58 -11.68 4.61
C MET A 302 -0.22 -10.42 5.41
N GLN A 303 0.47 -10.56 6.54
CA GLN A 303 0.99 -9.44 7.33
C GLN A 303 2.17 -8.75 6.65
N LEU A 304 3.13 -9.52 6.12
CA LEU A 304 4.27 -8.98 5.36
C LEU A 304 3.82 -8.27 4.06
N GLN A 305 2.80 -8.80 3.39
CA GLN A 305 2.23 -8.22 2.17
C GLN A 305 1.24 -7.07 2.44
N GLY A 306 0.89 -6.79 3.71
CA GLY A 306 -0.05 -5.74 4.12
C GLY A 306 -1.52 -5.95 3.70
N ALA A 307 -1.82 -6.92 2.84
CA ALA A 307 -3.16 -7.24 2.35
C ALA A 307 -3.28 -8.73 1.98
N GLY A 308 -4.52 -9.22 1.87
CA GLY A 308 -4.82 -10.58 1.42
C GLY A 308 -6.31 -10.84 1.25
N LYS A 309 -6.63 -12.01 0.67
CA LYS A 309 -7.99 -12.53 0.53
C LYS A 309 -8.17 -13.78 1.40
N VAL A 310 -9.33 -13.90 2.03
CA VAL A 310 -9.76 -15.13 2.72
C VAL A 310 -11.00 -15.65 2.02
N ARG A 311 -10.92 -16.88 1.49
CA ARG A 311 -12.09 -17.67 1.10
C ARG A 311 -12.74 -18.18 2.37
N MET A 312 -13.93 -17.70 2.65
CA MET A 312 -14.71 -18.07 3.82
C MET A 312 -15.33 -19.46 3.64
N SER A 313 -15.69 -20.10 4.77
CA SER A 313 -16.33 -21.41 4.83
C SER A 313 -17.72 -21.48 4.19
N ASP A 314 -18.35 -20.34 3.90
CA ASP A 314 -19.59 -20.20 3.13
C ASP A 314 -19.34 -20.03 1.61
N GLY A 315 -18.08 -20.08 1.17
CA GLY A 315 -17.66 -19.88 -0.22
C GLY A 315 -17.46 -18.42 -0.63
N SER A 316 -17.85 -17.45 0.20
CA SER A 316 -17.62 -16.03 -0.07
C SER A 316 -16.13 -15.67 0.01
N ILE A 317 -15.72 -14.59 -0.64
CA ILE A 317 -14.37 -14.03 -0.50
C ILE A 317 -14.47 -12.71 0.25
N ARG A 318 -13.69 -12.57 1.32
CA ARG A 318 -13.51 -11.30 2.04
C ARG A 318 -12.07 -10.85 1.89
N ARG A 319 -11.87 -9.57 1.55
CA ARG A 319 -10.54 -8.96 1.38
C ARG A 319 -10.15 -8.22 2.66
N PHE A 320 -8.88 -8.34 3.02
CA PHE A 320 -8.28 -7.78 4.21
C PHE A 320 -7.21 -6.80 3.73
N ALA A 321 -7.36 -5.53 4.10
CA ALA A 321 -6.38 -4.50 3.82
C ALA A 321 -5.75 -4.02 5.13
N TYR A 322 -4.53 -3.48 5.05
CA TYR A 322 -3.86 -2.83 6.16
C TYR A 322 -4.79 -1.81 6.85
N ALA A 323 -4.74 -1.81 8.18
CA ALA A 323 -5.40 -0.82 9.01
C ALA A 323 -4.41 -0.16 10.00
N GLU A 324 -3.55 -0.93 10.67
CA GLU A 324 -2.53 -0.43 11.59
C GLU A 324 -1.45 -1.49 11.86
N GLN A 325 -0.33 -1.13 12.49
CA GLN A 325 0.72 -2.03 12.97
C GLN A 325 1.04 -1.80 14.46
N ASN A 326 1.72 -2.74 15.11
CA ASN A 326 2.14 -2.58 16.51
C ASN A 326 3.36 -1.65 16.73
N GLY A 327 4.00 -1.14 15.67
CA GLY A 327 5.13 -0.22 15.77
C GLY A 327 6.41 -0.84 16.34
N ARG A 328 6.55 -2.18 16.28
CA ARG A 328 7.80 -2.88 16.58
C ARG A 328 8.65 -3.03 15.32
N PRO A 329 9.99 -3.13 15.43
CA PRO A 329 10.84 -3.32 14.26
C PRO A 329 10.49 -4.63 13.54
N PHE A 330 10.55 -4.61 12.21
CA PHE A 330 10.41 -5.81 11.40
C PHE A 330 11.73 -6.58 11.43
N LEU A 331 11.74 -7.74 12.11
CA LEU A 331 12.93 -8.58 12.30
C LEU A 331 12.59 -10.02 11.88
N PRO A 332 12.43 -10.28 10.57
CA PRO A 332 11.93 -11.56 10.09
C PRO A 332 12.91 -12.72 10.40
N PRO A 333 12.41 -13.95 10.58
CA PRO A 333 13.22 -15.10 11.04
C PRO A 333 14.37 -15.50 10.11
N LEU A 334 15.60 -15.12 10.49
CA LEU A 334 16.83 -15.54 9.83
C LEU A 334 17.13 -17.02 10.12
N ALA A 335 17.19 -17.83 9.06
CA ALA A 335 17.50 -19.25 9.15
C ALA A 335 19.02 -19.47 9.23
N HIS A 336 19.47 -20.02 10.34
CA HIS A 336 20.87 -20.42 10.50
C HIS A 336 21.12 -21.74 9.76
N SER A 337 21.48 -21.65 8.48
CA SER A 337 22.04 -22.80 7.75
C SER A 337 23.42 -23.12 8.32
N GLY A 338 23.55 -24.30 8.95
CA GLY A 338 24.73 -24.68 9.74
C GLY A 338 26.02 -24.95 8.97
N ASN A 339 26.19 -24.43 7.76
CA ASN A 339 27.40 -24.60 6.95
C ASN A 339 27.59 -23.47 5.90
N ALA A 340 27.42 -22.21 6.31
CA ALA A 340 27.66 -21.04 5.47
C ALA A 340 28.91 -20.26 5.93
N THR A 341 29.80 -19.94 4.99
CA THR A 341 30.91 -19.00 5.21
C THR A 341 30.39 -17.60 5.53
N ALA A 342 31.09 -16.87 6.41
CA ALA A 342 30.68 -15.55 6.86
C ALA A 342 30.42 -14.58 5.69
N GLY A 343 29.18 -14.08 5.60
CA GLY A 343 28.76 -13.10 4.59
C GLY A 343 27.26 -13.13 4.29
N ALA A 344 26.66 -14.31 4.08
CA ALA A 344 25.27 -14.43 3.65
C ALA A 344 24.34 -14.93 4.77
N ARG A 345 23.28 -14.16 5.09
CA ARG A 345 22.20 -14.54 6.02
C ARG A 345 20.92 -14.79 5.21
N LYS A 346 20.39 -16.02 5.24
CA LYS A 346 19.17 -16.38 4.48
C LYS A 346 17.93 -16.37 5.37
N LEU A 347 16.84 -15.79 4.88
CA LEU A 347 15.50 -16.00 5.42
C LEU A 347 14.92 -17.27 4.79
N VAL A 348 14.22 -18.10 5.56
CA VAL A 348 13.54 -19.29 5.01
C VAL A 348 12.08 -19.34 5.47
N VAL A 349 11.18 -19.26 4.48
CA VAL A 349 9.73 -19.46 4.68
C VAL A 349 9.32 -20.64 3.79
N ARG A 350 9.00 -21.80 4.38
CA ARG A 350 8.56 -23.02 3.64
C ARG A 350 9.51 -23.51 2.54
N GLY A 351 10.83 -23.34 2.71
CA GLY A 351 11.80 -23.71 1.69
C GLY A 351 11.94 -22.70 0.54
N MET A 352 11.24 -21.57 0.62
CA MET A 352 11.60 -20.36 -0.13
C MET A 352 12.84 -19.76 0.54
N GLU A 353 13.97 -19.69 -0.18
CA GLU A 353 15.11 -18.88 0.23
C GLU A 353 14.82 -17.42 -0.14
N ILE A 354 14.67 -16.55 0.86
CA ILE A 354 14.65 -15.09 0.65
C ILE A 354 15.93 -14.53 1.27
N GLU A 355 16.93 -14.27 0.43
CA GLU A 355 18.19 -13.68 0.87
C GLU A 355 18.04 -12.17 1.00
N VAL A 356 17.75 -11.73 2.24
CA VAL A 356 17.65 -10.32 2.63
C VAL A 356 19.06 -9.77 2.80
N ASP A 357 19.47 -8.94 1.84
CA ASP A 357 20.74 -8.23 1.89
C ASP A 357 20.64 -7.08 2.91
N ILE A 358 21.46 -7.14 3.96
CA ILE A 358 21.56 -6.13 5.01
C ILE A 358 23.01 -5.66 5.06
N SER A 359 23.28 -4.52 4.44
CA SER A 359 24.56 -3.82 4.50
C SER A 359 24.86 -3.38 5.94
N ASP A 360 25.87 -3.99 6.55
CA ASP A 360 26.17 -3.90 7.99
C ASP A 360 27.08 -2.70 8.32
N ASP A 361 26.52 -1.49 8.27
CA ASP A 361 27.22 -0.25 8.64
C ASP A 361 27.31 -0.04 10.17
N GLY A 362 28.03 -0.95 10.84
CA GLY A 362 28.83 -0.62 12.03
C GLY A 362 28.23 -0.90 13.41
N ALA A 363 28.63 -2.04 14.00
CA ALA A 363 28.68 -2.24 15.45
C ALA A 363 30.03 -2.89 15.86
N PRO A 364 30.66 -2.49 16.99
CA PRO A 364 31.99 -2.97 17.36
C PRO A 364 31.98 -4.36 17.99
N ALA A 365 33.03 -5.14 17.72
CA ALA A 365 33.19 -6.49 18.27
C ALA A 365 33.64 -6.50 19.74
N THR A 366 33.07 -7.41 20.54
CA THR A 366 33.60 -7.87 21.83
C THR A 366 33.68 -9.40 21.84
N SER A 367 34.52 -9.94 22.72
CA SER A 367 35.07 -11.30 22.61
C SER A 367 34.21 -12.41 23.21
N ASN A 368 34.28 -13.60 22.61
CA ASN A 368 33.87 -14.86 23.23
C ASN A 368 34.65 -15.12 24.52
N GLU A 369 33.95 -15.59 25.55
CA GLU A 369 34.43 -16.66 26.43
C GLU A 369 33.22 -17.53 26.80
N GLY A 370 33.40 -18.85 26.86
CA GLY A 370 32.28 -19.80 26.89
C GLY A 370 32.27 -20.68 28.13
N ASN A 371 31.07 -21.16 28.49
CA ASN A 371 30.93 -22.36 29.31
C ASN A 371 29.61 -23.06 28.96
N ALA A 372 29.51 -24.38 29.20
CA ALA A 372 28.43 -25.22 28.67
C ALA A 372 27.78 -26.12 29.72
N ALA A 373 26.53 -26.50 29.44
CA ALA A 373 25.70 -27.49 30.16
C ALA A 373 25.21 -27.07 31.58
N PRO A 374 24.17 -27.72 32.11
CA PRO A 374 23.30 -28.74 31.50
C PRO A 374 21.94 -28.20 31.05
N ALA A 375 21.14 -29.07 30.42
CA ALA A 375 19.71 -28.89 30.28
C ALA A 375 18.99 -29.73 31.36
N ASP A 376 18.06 -29.11 32.06
CA ASP A 376 17.05 -29.78 32.90
C ASP A 376 15.67 -29.27 32.48
N GLY A 377 14.67 -30.15 32.50
CA GLY A 377 13.34 -29.88 31.94
C GLY A 377 12.31 -29.43 32.96
N ASP A 378 11.37 -28.60 32.50
CA ASP A 378 10.04 -28.45 33.08
C ASP A 378 9.04 -28.41 31.92
N ASP A 379 8.48 -29.56 31.56
CA ASP A 379 7.54 -29.73 30.44
C ASP A 379 6.13 -29.22 30.80
N GLY A 380 6.05 -27.94 31.16
CA GLY A 380 4.82 -27.24 31.50
C GLY A 380 3.94 -27.02 30.27
N GLU A 381 3.11 -28.01 29.91
CA GLU A 381 2.11 -27.88 28.83
C GLU A 381 1.26 -26.60 29.02
N PRO A 382 1.14 -25.74 27.99
CA PRO A 382 0.41 -24.48 28.09
C PRO A 382 -1.12 -24.71 28.05
N THR A 383 -1.67 -25.19 29.17
CA THR A 383 -3.12 -25.38 29.35
C THR A 383 -3.86 -24.04 29.38
N SER A 384 -4.35 -23.60 28.21
CA SER A 384 -5.21 -22.43 28.10
C SER A 384 -6.41 -22.55 29.08
N PRO A 385 -6.75 -21.50 29.86
CA PRO A 385 -7.90 -21.52 30.75
C PRO A 385 -9.23 -21.84 30.07
N LEU A 386 -9.31 -21.67 28.74
CA LEU A 386 -10.48 -21.95 27.91
C LEU A 386 -10.62 -23.44 27.49
N LEU A 387 -9.64 -24.30 27.78
CA LEU A 387 -9.62 -25.71 27.37
C LEU A 387 -9.96 -26.71 28.49
N ARG A 388 -10.29 -26.25 29.70
CA ARG A 388 -10.70 -27.14 30.81
C ARG A 388 -12.06 -27.78 30.53
N GLY A 389 -12.04 -28.99 29.96
CA GLY A 389 -13.22 -29.85 29.80
C GLY A 389 -13.49 -30.37 28.38
N PHE A 390 -12.67 -30.03 27.37
CA PHE A 390 -12.87 -30.46 25.98
C PHE A 390 -11.97 -31.65 25.60
N THR A 391 -12.57 -32.82 25.37
CA THR A 391 -11.92 -33.92 24.64
C THR A 391 -11.91 -33.60 23.14
N LEU A 392 -10.73 -33.36 22.56
CA LEU A 392 -10.61 -33.21 21.12
C LEU A 392 -10.90 -34.54 20.39
N ALA A 393 -11.75 -34.47 19.37
CA ALA A 393 -11.76 -35.49 18.33
C ALA A 393 -10.42 -35.49 17.57
N THR A 394 -10.04 -36.63 16.99
CA THR A 394 -8.66 -36.93 16.57
C THR A 394 -8.22 -36.22 15.30
N THR A 395 -7.98 -34.91 15.39
CA THR A 395 -7.16 -34.13 14.45
C THR A 395 -6.16 -33.32 15.25
N THR A 396 -4.90 -33.75 15.27
CA THR A 396 -3.81 -33.02 15.94
C THR A 396 -3.64 -31.64 15.32
N PRO A 397 -3.67 -30.54 16.12
CA PRO A 397 -3.29 -29.23 15.62
C PRO A 397 -1.86 -29.28 15.06
N LYS A 398 -1.62 -28.61 13.92
CA LYS A 398 -0.25 -28.42 13.45
C LYS A 398 0.49 -27.54 14.48
N PRO A 399 1.69 -27.92 14.94
CA PRO A 399 2.40 -27.15 15.96
C PRO A 399 2.65 -25.72 15.49
N HIS A 400 2.58 -24.76 16.42
CA HIS A 400 2.80 -23.35 16.12
C HIS A 400 4.20 -23.15 15.51
N PRO A 401 4.32 -22.45 14.36
CA PRO A 401 5.60 -22.27 13.70
C PRO A 401 6.47 -21.28 14.48
N VAL A 402 7.34 -21.82 15.34
CA VAL A 402 8.30 -21.09 16.21
C VAL A 402 9.03 -19.95 15.49
N TYR A 403 9.34 -20.14 14.20
CA TYR A 403 9.94 -19.14 13.32
C TYR A 403 9.27 -17.76 13.39
N ALA A 404 7.94 -17.67 13.28
CA ALA A 404 7.25 -16.39 13.22
C ALA A 404 7.44 -15.56 14.51
N VAL A 405 7.51 -16.24 15.66
CA VAL A 405 7.53 -15.63 17.01
C VAL A 405 8.75 -14.71 17.24
N SER A 406 9.83 -14.89 16.47
CA SER A 406 11.04 -14.06 16.55
C SER A 406 10.89 -12.65 15.97
N ASP A 407 9.95 -12.43 15.04
CA ASP A 407 9.66 -11.12 14.46
C ASP A 407 8.66 -10.36 15.34
N PRO A 408 9.06 -9.31 16.08
CA PRO A 408 8.16 -8.65 17.01
C PRO A 408 7.11 -7.80 16.29
N SER A 409 7.25 -7.54 14.98
CA SER A 409 6.29 -6.78 14.18
C SER A 409 4.98 -7.55 13.96
N TYR A 410 3.86 -6.82 14.05
CA TYR A 410 2.51 -7.36 13.85
C TYR A 410 1.61 -6.36 13.13
N VAL A 411 0.89 -6.84 12.10
CA VAL A 411 -0.03 -6.04 11.28
C VAL A 411 -1.48 -6.39 11.60
N PHE A 412 -2.30 -5.35 11.74
CA PHE A 412 -3.75 -5.37 11.97
C PHE A 412 -4.49 -4.94 10.71
N PHE A 413 -5.64 -5.58 10.46
CA PHE A 413 -6.38 -5.44 9.22
C PHE A 413 -7.72 -4.71 9.38
N ARG A 414 -8.34 -4.41 8.25
CA ARG A 414 -9.77 -4.09 8.13
C ARG A 414 -10.35 -4.91 6.99
N VAL A 415 -11.57 -5.42 7.19
CA VAL A 415 -12.31 -6.07 6.11
C VAL A 415 -12.78 -5.00 5.13
N ILE A 416 -12.58 -5.26 3.84
CA ILE A 416 -13.19 -4.51 2.74
C ILE A 416 -13.92 -5.50 1.81
N PRO A 417 -14.92 -5.04 1.04
CA PRO A 417 -15.53 -5.87 0.00
C PRO A 417 -14.47 -6.39 -0.98
N ASP A 418 -14.65 -7.60 -1.51
CA ASP A 418 -13.79 -8.03 -2.61
C ASP A 418 -14.05 -7.20 -3.87
N SER A 419 -13.04 -7.10 -4.73
CA SER A 419 -13.08 -6.32 -5.96
C SER A 419 -12.22 -7.02 -7.02
N PRO A 420 -12.57 -6.94 -8.32
CA PRO A 420 -11.72 -7.45 -9.40
C PRO A 420 -10.37 -6.73 -9.51
N ASN A 421 -10.23 -5.53 -8.94
CA ASN A 421 -8.95 -4.84 -8.83
C ASN A 421 -8.05 -5.46 -7.74
N GLY A 422 -6.78 -5.10 -7.68
CA GLY A 422 -5.86 -5.48 -6.60
C GLY A 422 -6.21 -4.86 -5.23
N PRO A 423 -5.39 -5.11 -4.19
CA PRO A 423 -5.53 -4.46 -2.89
C PRO A 423 -5.28 -2.95 -2.99
N LEU A 424 -5.54 -2.21 -1.91
CA LEU A 424 -5.24 -0.78 -1.83
C LEU A 424 -3.78 -0.59 -1.38
N GLY A 425 -2.95 -0.01 -2.26
CA GLY A 425 -1.56 0.34 -1.90
C GLY A 425 -1.45 1.65 -1.12
N ALA A 426 -0.23 2.04 -0.77
CA ALA A 426 0.11 3.26 -0.03
C ALA A 426 -0.53 4.57 -0.54
N LEU A 427 -0.74 4.70 -1.85
CA LEU A 427 -1.42 5.87 -2.44
C LEU A 427 -2.93 5.92 -2.14
N GLY A 428 -3.51 4.83 -1.60
CA GLY A 428 -4.94 4.67 -1.32
C GLY A 428 -5.77 4.18 -2.52
N VAL A 429 -5.12 3.72 -3.60
CA VAL A 429 -5.78 3.29 -4.84
C VAL A 429 -5.60 1.78 -5.10
N PRO A 430 -6.53 1.11 -5.83
CA PRO A 430 -6.41 -0.32 -6.14
C PRO A 430 -5.28 -0.62 -7.13
N LEU A 431 -4.36 -1.49 -6.72
CA LEU A 431 -3.22 -1.93 -7.54
C LEU A 431 -3.67 -2.69 -8.81
N SER A 432 -2.81 -2.68 -9.82
CA SER A 432 -2.91 -3.44 -11.07
C SER A 432 -1.73 -4.41 -11.19
N ALA A 433 -2.04 -5.70 -11.35
CA ALA A 433 -1.04 -6.74 -11.53
C ALA A 433 -0.11 -6.42 -12.71
N GLY A 434 1.20 -6.48 -12.48
CA GLY A 434 2.26 -6.20 -13.43
C GLY A 434 2.40 -4.75 -13.90
N ARG A 435 1.64 -3.81 -13.30
CA ARG A 435 1.64 -2.38 -13.66
C ARG A 435 1.66 -1.43 -12.44
N SER A 436 1.54 -1.95 -11.22
CA SER A 436 1.81 -1.20 -9.99
C SER A 436 3.11 -1.69 -9.33
N VAL A 437 3.84 -0.75 -8.74
CA VAL A 437 5.15 -0.99 -8.11
C VAL A 437 5.19 -0.34 -6.73
N ALA A 438 5.78 -1.03 -5.75
CA ALA A 438 6.11 -0.43 -4.45
C ALA A 438 7.50 0.22 -4.52
N VAL A 439 7.66 1.40 -3.94
CA VAL A 439 8.88 2.21 -4.03
C VAL A 439 9.22 2.91 -2.71
N ASP A 440 10.41 3.49 -2.62
CA ASP A 440 10.78 4.45 -1.58
C ASP A 440 10.17 5.84 -1.90
N PRO A 441 9.24 6.38 -1.09
CA PRO A 441 8.59 7.67 -1.38
C PRO A 441 9.53 8.88 -1.35
N ARG A 442 10.73 8.78 -0.75
CA ARG A 442 11.73 9.86 -0.73
C ARG A 442 12.28 10.10 -2.15
N THR A 443 12.52 9.02 -2.88
CA THR A 443 13.15 9.03 -4.21
C THR A 443 12.13 8.95 -5.35
N THR A 444 10.99 8.29 -5.13
CA THR A 444 9.95 8.11 -6.15
C THR A 444 8.57 8.46 -5.57
N PRO A 445 8.03 9.67 -5.86
CA PRO A 445 6.77 10.12 -5.31
C PRO A 445 5.59 9.21 -5.66
N LEU A 446 4.73 8.94 -4.68
CA LEU A 446 3.59 8.05 -4.85
C LEU A 446 2.64 8.54 -5.95
N GLY A 447 2.24 7.59 -6.79
CA GLY A 447 1.40 7.79 -7.96
C GLY A 447 2.14 8.26 -9.22
N ALA A 448 3.44 8.57 -9.15
CA ALA A 448 4.23 8.85 -10.33
C ALA A 448 4.29 7.64 -11.27
N PRO A 449 4.26 7.84 -12.61
CA PRO A 449 4.67 6.82 -13.55
C PRO A 449 6.18 6.59 -13.46
N VAL A 450 6.55 5.31 -13.47
CA VAL A 450 7.92 4.82 -13.35
C VAL A 450 8.17 3.86 -14.50
N PHE A 451 9.18 4.10 -15.32
CA PHE A 451 9.67 3.08 -16.25
C PHE A 451 10.71 2.23 -15.52
N VAL A 452 10.62 0.91 -15.67
CA VAL A 452 11.55 -0.05 -15.06
C VAL A 452 12.21 -0.89 -16.15
N SER A 453 13.47 -1.25 -15.94
CA SER A 453 14.25 -2.13 -16.82
C SER A 453 15.03 -3.14 -16.00
N THR A 454 14.84 -4.43 -16.27
CA THR A 454 15.61 -5.52 -15.64
C THR A 454 16.62 -6.21 -16.58
N ARG A 455 16.56 -5.91 -17.88
CA ARG A 455 17.46 -6.41 -18.93
C ARG A 455 17.70 -5.29 -19.94
N ASP A 456 18.93 -5.13 -20.41
CA ASP A 456 19.29 -4.16 -21.44
C ASP A 456 18.63 -4.46 -22.81
N ASP A 457 18.27 -5.73 -23.06
CA ASP A 457 17.39 -6.16 -24.16
C ASP A 457 15.92 -6.26 -23.68
N PRO A 458 14.98 -5.49 -24.24
CA PRO A 458 13.54 -5.59 -23.94
C PRO A 458 12.88 -6.92 -24.32
N GLN A 459 13.45 -7.67 -25.28
CA GLN A 459 12.87 -8.92 -25.81
C GLN A 459 13.44 -10.18 -25.14
N ALA A 460 14.41 -10.04 -24.23
CA ALA A 460 15.00 -11.18 -23.52
C ALA A 460 13.95 -11.94 -22.68
N PRO A 461 13.98 -13.28 -22.62
CA PRO A 461 13.02 -14.06 -21.83
C PRO A 461 12.98 -13.63 -20.36
N GLY A 462 11.77 -13.34 -19.86
CA GLY A 462 11.55 -12.84 -18.51
C GLY A 462 11.83 -11.35 -18.28
N ALA A 463 12.24 -10.60 -19.31
CA ALA A 463 12.55 -9.18 -19.17
C ALA A 463 11.32 -8.35 -18.73
N ILE A 464 11.53 -7.55 -17.68
CA ILE A 464 10.58 -6.53 -17.21
C ILE A 464 11.14 -5.19 -17.66
N ASN A 465 10.77 -4.79 -18.88
CA ASN A 465 11.04 -3.48 -19.48
C ASN A 465 9.69 -2.82 -19.78
N ARG A 466 9.21 -1.94 -18.89
CA ARG A 466 7.83 -1.40 -18.99
C ARG A 466 7.55 -0.18 -18.11
N LEU A 467 6.49 0.56 -18.47
CA LEU A 467 5.87 1.57 -17.64
C LEU A 467 5.02 0.94 -16.51
N MET A 468 5.13 1.49 -15.31
CA MET A 468 4.42 1.11 -14.10
C MET A 468 4.02 2.37 -13.31
N LEU A 469 3.22 2.22 -12.26
CA LEU A 469 2.79 3.31 -11.37
C LEU A 469 3.23 3.05 -9.92
N ALA A 470 3.88 4.03 -9.30
CA ALA A 470 4.36 4.01 -7.91
C ALA A 470 3.22 4.07 -6.87
N GLN A 471 2.33 3.09 -6.86
CA GLN A 471 1.08 3.14 -6.08
C GLN A 471 1.21 2.59 -4.65
N ASP A 472 2.37 2.02 -4.32
CA ASP A 472 2.61 1.42 -3.01
C ASP A 472 4.00 1.76 -2.42
N SER A 473 4.20 1.43 -1.14
CA SER A 473 5.49 1.51 -0.45
C SER A 473 5.55 0.57 0.75
N GLY A 474 6.69 -0.09 0.95
CA GLY A 474 6.92 -1.05 2.05
C GLY A 474 8.12 -0.67 2.90
N GLY A 475 8.14 -1.05 4.18
CA GLY A 475 9.21 -0.67 5.12
C GLY A 475 10.62 -1.13 4.71
N ALA A 476 10.71 -2.25 3.98
CA ALA A 476 11.95 -2.81 3.42
C ALA A 476 12.25 -2.35 1.97
N ILE A 477 11.46 -1.42 1.42
CA ILE A 477 11.59 -0.89 0.06
C ILE A 477 12.22 0.50 0.15
N GLN A 478 13.54 0.53 0.37
CA GLN A 478 14.32 1.75 0.58
C GLN A 478 15.44 1.89 -0.46
N GLY A 479 15.75 3.13 -0.85
CA GLY A 479 16.82 3.48 -1.79
C GLY A 479 16.33 4.16 -3.08
N ALA A 480 17.26 4.55 -3.95
CA ALA A 480 16.94 5.23 -5.21
C ALA A 480 16.46 4.25 -6.28
N VAL A 481 17.24 3.21 -6.55
CA VAL A 481 16.94 2.19 -7.58
C VAL A 481 16.40 0.92 -6.90
N ARG A 482 15.31 1.07 -6.13
CA ARG A 482 14.65 -0.02 -5.39
C ARG A 482 13.16 -0.07 -5.72
N ALA A 483 12.69 -1.25 -6.13
CA ALA A 483 11.29 -1.48 -6.46
C ALA A 483 10.80 -2.88 -6.05
N ASP A 484 9.53 -2.98 -5.69
CA ASP A 484 8.83 -4.26 -5.51
C ASP A 484 7.70 -4.38 -6.56
N TYR A 485 7.71 -5.46 -7.34
CA TYR A 485 6.80 -5.66 -8.46
C TYR A 485 5.54 -6.40 -8.03
N PHE A 486 4.35 -5.80 -8.21
CA PHE A 486 3.09 -6.43 -7.82
C PHE A 486 2.64 -7.48 -8.86
N TYR A 487 2.73 -8.77 -8.52
CA TYR A 487 2.36 -9.87 -9.42
C TYR A 487 0.84 -10.16 -9.49
N GLY A 488 0.01 -9.56 -8.64
CA GLY A 488 -1.42 -9.87 -8.54
C GLY A 488 -1.74 -10.76 -7.34
N PHE A 489 -2.67 -11.72 -7.51
CA PHE A 489 -3.12 -12.60 -6.43
C PHE A 489 -3.11 -14.09 -6.82
N GLY A 490 -3.07 -14.96 -5.82
CA GLY A 490 -3.14 -16.42 -5.99
C GLY A 490 -1.79 -17.09 -6.33
N GLN A 491 -1.83 -18.40 -6.55
CA GLN A 491 -0.62 -19.26 -6.53
C GLN A 491 0.43 -18.89 -7.59
N THR A 492 0.02 -18.54 -8.81
CA THR A 492 0.96 -18.13 -9.87
C THR A 492 1.69 -16.85 -9.50
N ALA A 493 0.97 -15.85 -8.97
CA ALA A 493 1.54 -14.60 -8.50
C ALA A 493 2.49 -14.83 -7.31
N GLN A 494 2.12 -15.70 -6.37
CA GLN A 494 2.98 -16.12 -5.26
C GLN A 494 4.30 -16.71 -5.76
N THR A 495 4.24 -17.69 -6.67
CA THR A 495 5.44 -18.37 -7.18
C THR A 495 6.35 -17.41 -7.94
N GLN A 496 5.78 -16.53 -8.78
CA GLN A 496 6.55 -15.54 -9.52
C GLN A 496 7.20 -14.50 -8.58
N ALA A 497 6.42 -13.94 -7.65
CA ALA A 497 6.91 -13.01 -6.63
C ALA A 497 8.08 -13.60 -5.83
N SER A 498 7.93 -14.83 -5.34
CA SER A 498 8.90 -15.53 -4.49
C SER A 498 10.25 -15.83 -5.16
N HIS A 499 10.32 -15.79 -6.50
CA HIS A 499 11.55 -16.01 -7.26
C HIS A 499 12.15 -14.72 -7.84
N THR A 500 11.53 -13.56 -7.61
CA THR A 500 11.99 -12.29 -8.18
C THR A 500 13.04 -11.64 -7.28
N LYS A 501 14.31 -11.75 -7.67
CA LYS A 501 15.45 -10.95 -7.17
C LYS A 501 16.28 -10.54 -8.39
N GLU A 502 15.86 -9.45 -9.04
CA GLU A 502 16.36 -9.05 -10.35
C GLU A 502 17.14 -7.73 -10.29
N ARG A 503 18.18 -7.62 -11.13
CA ARG A 503 18.85 -6.34 -11.41
C ARG A 503 17.84 -5.34 -11.97
N LEU A 504 17.95 -4.08 -11.59
CA LEU A 504 16.99 -3.03 -11.93
C LEU A 504 17.68 -1.72 -12.33
N ARG A 505 17.16 -1.04 -13.34
CA ARG A 505 17.29 0.42 -13.55
C ARG A 505 15.90 1.06 -13.55
N MET A 506 15.80 2.30 -13.06
CA MET A 506 14.53 3.02 -12.93
C MET A 506 14.59 4.41 -13.58
N TRP A 507 13.45 4.85 -14.11
CA TRP A 507 13.23 6.22 -14.55
C TRP A 507 11.89 6.71 -14.01
N VAL A 508 11.86 7.91 -13.42
CA VAL A 508 10.62 8.56 -12.97
C VAL A 508 10.13 9.55 -14.02
N LEU A 509 8.83 9.53 -14.31
CA LEU A 509 8.17 10.50 -15.18
C LEU A 509 7.49 11.56 -14.29
N LEU A 510 7.97 12.80 -14.36
CA LEU A 510 7.43 13.92 -13.59
C LEU A 510 6.65 14.87 -14.52
N PRO A 511 5.44 15.33 -14.14
CA PRO A 511 4.71 16.32 -14.92
C PRO A 511 5.54 17.59 -15.17
N LYS A 512 5.46 18.15 -16.38
CA LYS A 512 6.29 19.29 -16.81
C LYS A 512 6.08 20.57 -15.98
N GLY A 513 4.94 20.69 -15.30
CA GLY A 513 4.62 21.78 -14.36
C GLY A 513 4.80 21.44 -12.87
N LEU A 514 5.38 20.27 -12.52
CA LEU A 514 5.56 19.87 -11.12
C LEU A 514 6.74 20.61 -10.45
N ARG A 515 6.51 21.18 -9.26
CA ARG A 515 7.57 21.82 -8.47
C ARG A 515 8.44 20.77 -7.78
N ILE A 516 9.62 20.52 -8.35
CA ILE A 516 10.66 19.66 -7.78
C ILE A 516 11.34 20.41 -6.61
N ALA A 517 11.46 19.76 -5.45
CA ALA A 517 12.05 20.37 -4.24
C ALA A 517 13.56 20.62 -4.43
N ALA A 518 14.28 19.59 -4.88
CA ALA A 518 15.72 19.58 -5.12
C ALA A 518 16.24 20.72 -6.02
N GLN A 519 15.44 21.20 -6.96
CA GLN A 519 15.82 22.27 -7.89
C GLN A 519 15.66 23.68 -7.30
N GLN A 520 14.91 23.83 -6.20
CA GLN A 520 14.67 25.13 -5.55
C GLN A 520 15.75 25.46 -4.52
N THR A 521 16.32 24.44 -3.86
CA THR A 521 17.45 24.55 -2.93
C THR A 521 18.77 24.91 -3.61
N SER A 522 18.94 24.60 -4.90
CA SER A 522 20.21 24.81 -5.64
C SER A 522 20.45 26.28 -6.05
N LEU A 523 20.16 27.23 -5.15
CA LEU A 523 20.38 28.66 -5.34
C LEU A 523 21.89 28.96 -5.42
N LYS A 524 22.35 29.32 -6.63
CA LYS A 524 23.77 29.44 -6.95
C LYS A 524 24.47 30.56 -6.18
N THR A 525 25.40 30.19 -5.30
CA THR A 525 26.55 31.04 -4.95
C THR A 525 27.47 31.18 -6.18
N ARG A 526 28.11 32.35 -6.32
CA ARG A 526 28.79 32.75 -7.56
C ARG A 526 30.15 32.07 -7.74
N GLY A 527 30.15 30.84 -8.25
CA GLY A 527 31.36 30.12 -8.68
C GLY A 527 31.34 28.61 -8.47
N GLY A 528 30.39 28.08 -7.71
CA GLY A 528 30.23 26.64 -7.50
C GLY A 528 29.52 25.93 -8.65
N GLY A 529 29.75 24.62 -8.77
CA GLY A 529 28.82 23.72 -9.45
C GLY A 529 27.47 23.65 -8.70
N PRO A 530 26.47 22.93 -9.22
CA PRO A 530 25.21 22.74 -8.49
C PRO A 530 25.49 22.04 -7.16
N ALA A 531 25.22 22.73 -6.06
CA ALA A 531 25.23 22.12 -4.73
C ALA A 531 24.19 20.99 -4.69
N ALA A 532 24.52 19.90 -4.00
CA ALA A 532 23.53 18.87 -3.70
C ALA A 532 22.39 19.49 -2.88
N SER A 533 21.16 19.04 -3.11
CA SER A 533 20.04 19.46 -2.25
C SER A 533 20.10 18.69 -0.94
N ASP A 534 20.03 19.42 0.17
CA ASP A 534 19.80 18.82 1.50
C ASP A 534 18.37 18.30 1.69
N ALA A 535 17.47 18.49 0.71
CA ALA A 535 16.13 17.91 0.73
C ALA A 535 16.19 16.38 0.62
N ASP A 536 15.47 15.69 1.50
CA ASP A 536 15.27 14.25 1.44
C ASP A 536 14.39 13.90 0.24
N CYS A 537 13.19 14.50 0.19
CA CYS A 537 12.22 14.24 -0.85
C CYS A 537 12.47 14.93 -2.20
N LEU A 538 12.06 14.25 -3.27
CA LEU A 538 11.95 14.80 -4.62
C LEU A 538 10.91 15.95 -4.75
N VAL A 539 9.83 15.89 -3.97
CA VAL A 539 8.70 16.84 -3.97
C VAL A 539 8.29 17.22 -2.55
N SER A 540 7.90 18.47 -2.32
CA SER A 540 7.47 18.97 -1.00
C SER A 540 6.01 18.63 -0.64
N ASP A 541 5.47 17.51 -1.12
CA ASP A 541 4.10 17.07 -0.82
C ASP A 541 4.14 15.87 0.15
N PRO A 542 3.81 16.04 1.44
CA PRO A 542 4.00 15.05 2.49
C PRO A 542 2.97 13.89 2.45
N VAL A 543 2.21 13.76 1.36
CA VAL A 543 1.39 12.57 1.06
C VAL A 543 1.94 11.80 -0.14
N LEU A 544 2.73 12.46 -1.00
CA LEU A 544 3.39 11.80 -2.13
C LEU A 544 4.82 11.35 -1.77
N CYS A 545 5.45 12.03 -0.82
CA CYS A 545 6.73 11.68 -0.25
C CYS A 545 6.64 11.62 1.28
N VAL A 546 7.68 11.12 1.95
CA VAL A 546 7.86 11.26 3.40
C VAL A 546 9.32 11.62 3.67
N ASP A 547 9.59 12.86 4.12
CA ASP A 547 10.94 13.28 4.55
C ASP A 547 11.38 12.56 5.84
N ASP A 548 12.68 12.57 6.15
CA ASP A 548 13.21 12.04 7.42
C ASP A 548 13.51 13.14 8.46
N ALA A 549 13.38 14.42 8.08
CA ALA A 549 13.38 15.54 9.01
C ALA A 549 12.21 15.48 10.01
N PRO A 550 12.41 15.93 11.27
CA PRO A 550 11.36 16.05 12.28
C PRO A 550 10.39 17.22 12.01
#